data_AF-A0A6I9P680-F1
#
_entry.id   AF-A0A6I9P680-F1
#
_cell.length_a   1.000
_cell.length_b   1.000
_cell.length_c   1.000
_cell.angle_alpha   90.00
_cell.angle_beta   90.00
_cell.angle_gamma   90.00
#
_symmetry.space_group_name_H-M   'P 1'
#
loop_
_entity.id
_entity.type
_entity.pdbx_description
1 polymer ?
#
loop_
_entity_poly.entity_id
_entity_poly.type
_entity_poly.pdbx_seq_one_letter_code
_entity_poly.pdbx_strand_id
1 'polypeptide(L)'
;FWPQVPFGEVSSVVDWLQITGEVGHPQDEHPKRRITGLACTQKEVSGARFWGFFRKLCGEPALFFQHCFVHNLCPLMFLGASGKNLTPPELPAGEREALLALCDIALCQAVEALGVSMVIGVGRVAEQRARKALSAAGVRVRVEGIMHPSPRNPRANKGWEEVARAKLEELGVLSLLNKDNL
;
A
#
# COMPACT_ATOMS: atom_id res chain seq x y z
N PHE A 1 1.00 -13.19 -10.37
CA PHE A 1 0.65 -11.85 -9.86
C PHE A 1 0.18 -11.98 -8.42
N TRP A 2 0.38 -10.94 -7.61
CA TRP A 2 0.40 -10.98 -6.14
C TRP A 2 -0.93 -11.33 -5.46
N PRO A 3 -0.90 -11.80 -4.21
CA PRO A 3 -2.09 -11.88 -3.36
C PRO A 3 -2.84 -10.54 -3.32
N GLN A 4 -4.14 -10.60 -3.06
CA GLN A 4 -5.03 -9.45 -2.92
C GLN A 4 -4.74 -8.58 -1.67
N VAL A 5 -3.57 -8.74 -1.07
CA VAL A 5 -3.10 -8.01 0.11
C VAL A 5 -2.31 -6.78 -0.36
N PRO A 6 -2.59 -5.57 0.16
CA PRO A 6 -1.79 -4.38 -0.12
C PRO A 6 -0.29 -4.63 0.16
N PHE A 7 0.58 -4.20 -0.77
CA PHE A 7 2.02 -4.50 -0.69
C PHE A 7 2.32 -6.01 -0.57
N GLY A 8 1.46 -6.87 -1.10
CA GLY A 8 1.43 -8.31 -0.84
C GLY A 8 2.53 -9.11 -1.54
N GLU A 9 3.79 -8.94 -1.14
CA GLU A 9 4.83 -9.89 -1.51
C GLU A 9 4.57 -11.25 -0.85
N VAL A 10 4.70 -12.34 -1.62
CA VAL A 10 4.18 -13.67 -1.23
C VAL A 10 4.77 -14.17 0.08
N SER A 11 6.09 -14.11 0.28
CA SER A 11 6.71 -14.59 1.52
C SER A 11 6.24 -13.77 2.72
N SER A 12 6.11 -12.45 2.57
CA SER A 12 5.57 -11.58 3.62
C SER A 12 4.12 -11.94 3.96
N VAL A 13 3.29 -12.23 2.96
CA VAL A 13 1.87 -12.57 3.14
C VAL A 13 1.69 -13.95 3.77
N VAL A 14 2.42 -14.95 3.31
CA VAL A 14 2.29 -16.34 3.79
C VAL A 14 3.06 -16.53 5.10
N ASP A 15 4.32 -16.15 5.15
CA ASP A 15 5.22 -16.50 6.26
C ASP A 15 5.11 -15.56 7.45
N TRP A 16 4.65 -14.32 7.25
CA TRP A 16 4.53 -13.34 8.33
C TRP A 16 3.10 -12.94 8.64
N LEU A 17 2.31 -12.55 7.63
CA LEU A 17 0.89 -12.27 7.83
C LEU A 17 0.04 -13.53 8.05
N GLN A 18 0.59 -14.72 7.75
CA GLN A 18 -0.07 -16.01 7.92
C GLN A 18 -1.40 -16.11 7.14
N ILE A 19 -1.49 -15.38 6.02
CA ILE A 19 -2.67 -15.38 5.16
C ILE A 19 -2.51 -16.49 4.12
N THR A 20 -3.48 -17.40 4.10
CA THR A 20 -3.60 -18.47 3.12
C THR A 20 -4.94 -18.37 2.42
N GLY A 21 -5.05 -19.00 1.24
CA GLY A 21 -6.30 -19.04 0.48
C GLY A 21 -6.10 -19.22 -1.01
N GLU A 22 -7.21 -19.39 -1.71
CA GLU A 22 -7.24 -19.49 -3.16
C GLU A 22 -7.35 -18.10 -3.79
N VAL A 23 -6.61 -17.90 -4.88
CA VAL A 23 -6.67 -16.66 -5.66
C VAL A 23 -7.15 -17.04 -7.06
N GLY A 24 -8.30 -16.50 -7.44
CA GLY A 24 -8.85 -16.66 -8.77
C GLY A 24 -8.06 -15.88 -9.83
N HIS A 25 -8.59 -15.92 -11.06
CA HIS A 25 -7.97 -15.29 -12.22
C HIS A 25 -8.99 -14.39 -12.93
N PRO A 26 -8.57 -13.26 -13.53
CA PRO A 26 -9.43 -12.49 -14.40
C PRO A 26 -9.74 -13.32 -15.66
N GLN A 27 -10.85 -12.99 -16.32
CA GLN A 27 -11.27 -13.64 -17.57
C GLN A 27 -10.17 -13.55 -18.64
N ASP A 28 -9.51 -12.39 -18.74
CA ASP A 28 -8.44 -12.14 -19.69
C ASP A 28 -7.11 -11.87 -18.95
N GLU A 29 -6.15 -12.77 -19.12
CA GLU A 29 -4.79 -12.60 -18.60
C GLU A 29 -3.81 -12.28 -19.72
N HIS A 30 -3.01 -11.23 -19.53
CA HIS A 30 -1.88 -10.99 -20.41
C HIS A 30 -0.81 -12.10 -20.20
N PRO A 31 -0.28 -12.75 -21.25
CA PRO A 31 0.62 -13.90 -21.12
C PRO A 31 1.87 -13.65 -20.26
N LYS A 32 2.39 -12.42 -20.24
CA LYS A 32 3.55 -11.99 -19.42
C LYS A 32 3.20 -11.60 -17.98
N ARG A 33 1.92 -11.68 -17.58
CA ARG A 33 1.39 -11.14 -16.32
C ARG A 33 0.35 -12.08 -15.70
N ARG A 34 0.57 -13.39 -15.83
CA ARG A 34 -0.32 -14.41 -15.28
C ARG A 34 -0.50 -14.26 -13.77
N ILE A 35 -1.72 -14.46 -13.29
CA ILE A 35 -1.97 -14.60 -11.86
C ILE A 35 -1.64 -16.04 -11.49
N THR A 36 -0.96 -16.23 -10.36
CA THR A 36 -0.60 -17.56 -9.84
C THR A 36 -0.81 -17.58 -8.33
N GLY A 37 -1.56 -16.62 -7.81
CA GLY A 37 -1.85 -16.44 -6.40
C GLY A 37 -0.62 -16.51 -5.50
N LEU A 38 -0.78 -17.26 -4.39
CA LEU A 38 0.26 -17.52 -3.40
C LEU A 38 1.38 -18.44 -3.91
N ALA A 39 1.24 -19.03 -5.11
CA ALA A 39 2.33 -19.78 -5.76
C ALA A 39 3.23 -18.89 -6.64
N CYS A 40 3.03 -17.57 -6.64
CA CYS A 40 3.87 -16.64 -7.41
C CYS A 40 5.31 -16.62 -6.88
N THR A 41 6.27 -17.03 -7.72
CA THR A 41 7.70 -17.10 -7.38
C THR A 41 8.46 -15.79 -7.58
N GLN A 42 7.84 -14.83 -8.26
CA GLN A 42 8.43 -13.51 -8.44
C GLN A 42 8.54 -12.83 -7.06
N LYS A 43 9.43 -11.84 -6.93
CA LYS A 43 9.49 -10.98 -5.73
C LYS A 43 8.98 -9.58 -6.03
N GLU A 44 7.97 -9.12 -5.27
CA GLU A 44 7.53 -7.73 -5.28
C GLU A 44 8.43 -6.91 -4.34
N VAL A 45 9.37 -6.15 -4.91
CA VAL A 45 10.39 -5.44 -4.12
C VAL A 45 9.79 -4.41 -3.16
N SER A 46 8.73 -3.72 -3.56
CA SER A 46 8.11 -2.67 -2.74
C SER A 46 7.46 -3.27 -1.50
N GLY A 47 6.76 -4.38 -1.65
CA GLY A 47 6.08 -5.13 -0.62
C GLY A 47 7.02 -5.87 0.31
N ALA A 48 8.07 -6.49 -0.24
CA ALA A 48 9.13 -7.07 0.56
C ALA A 48 9.80 -6.02 1.46
N ARG A 49 10.03 -4.80 0.96
CA ARG A 49 10.57 -3.69 1.77
C ARG A 49 9.55 -3.23 2.82
N PHE A 50 8.30 -3.02 2.40
CA PHE A 50 7.23 -2.53 3.27
C PHE A 50 6.97 -3.47 4.45
N TRP A 51 6.62 -4.73 4.17
CA TRP A 51 6.32 -5.70 5.22
C TRP A 51 7.56 -6.18 5.94
N GLY A 52 8.72 -6.26 5.26
CA GLY A 52 9.99 -6.55 5.91
C GLY A 52 10.37 -5.52 6.99
N PHE A 53 10.10 -4.25 6.75
CA PHE A 53 10.30 -3.18 7.73
C PHE A 53 9.39 -3.35 8.97
N PHE A 54 8.08 -3.53 8.76
CA PHE A 54 7.15 -3.71 9.89
C PHE A 54 7.35 -5.03 10.61
N ARG A 55 7.79 -6.09 9.93
CA ARG A 55 8.22 -7.35 10.56
C ARG A 55 9.39 -7.14 11.52
N LYS A 56 10.42 -6.40 11.10
CA LYS A 56 11.57 -6.06 11.97
C LYS A 56 11.16 -5.20 13.16
N LEU A 57 10.23 -4.27 12.95
CA LEU A 57 9.80 -3.33 13.99
C LEU A 57 8.85 -3.98 15.00
N CYS A 58 7.85 -4.71 14.53
CA CYS A 58 6.75 -5.22 15.35
C CYS A 58 7.00 -6.66 15.82
N GLY A 59 7.85 -7.42 15.12
CA GLY A 59 8.01 -8.87 15.31
C GLY A 59 6.80 -9.66 14.82
N GLU A 60 5.65 -9.47 15.46
CA GLU A 60 4.37 -10.12 15.15
C GLU A 60 3.43 -9.18 14.38
N PRO A 61 2.61 -9.69 13.44
CA PRO A 61 1.65 -8.86 12.71
C PRO A 61 0.58 -8.27 13.63
N ALA A 62 0.17 -8.99 14.69
CA ALA A 62 -0.85 -8.53 15.63
C ALA A 62 -0.51 -7.17 16.26
N LEU A 63 0.76 -6.92 16.55
CA LEU A 63 1.21 -5.63 17.09
C LEU A 63 1.05 -4.49 16.06
N PHE A 64 1.36 -4.74 14.79
CA PHE A 64 1.11 -3.76 13.74
C PHE A 64 -0.39 -3.47 13.59
N PHE A 65 -1.22 -4.51 13.51
CA PHE A 65 -2.66 -4.35 13.27
C PHE A 65 -3.47 -3.89 14.48
N GLN A 66 -2.86 -3.84 15.68
CA GLN A 66 -3.51 -3.30 16.87
C GLN A 66 -3.97 -1.85 16.67
N HIS A 67 -3.18 -1.06 15.94
CA HIS A 67 -3.42 0.37 15.73
C HIS A 67 -3.27 0.82 14.27
N CYS A 68 -2.86 -0.06 13.36
CA CYS A 68 -2.64 0.28 11.96
C CYS A 68 -3.39 -0.64 11.01
N PHE A 69 -3.70 -0.13 9.82
CA PHE A 69 -4.28 -0.89 8.73
C PHE A 69 -3.69 -0.41 7.40
N VAL A 70 -3.66 -1.27 6.40
CA VAL A 70 -3.11 -0.94 5.08
C VAL A 70 -4.20 -1.10 4.02
N HIS A 71 -4.34 -0.09 3.18
CA HIS A 71 -5.32 -0.07 2.10
C HIS A 71 -4.71 0.55 0.83
N ASN A 72 -5.14 0.06 -0.33
CA ASN A 72 -4.72 0.63 -1.61
C ASN A 72 -5.66 1.79 -1.98
N LEU A 73 -5.10 2.89 -2.50
CA LEU A 73 -5.92 3.97 -3.06
C LEU A 73 -6.81 3.47 -4.21
N CYS A 74 -6.28 2.61 -5.07
CA CYS A 74 -7.01 2.01 -6.18
C CYS A 74 -6.76 0.49 -6.19
N PRO A 75 -7.81 -0.34 -6.23
CA PRO A 75 -7.64 -1.80 -6.26
C PRO A 75 -7.31 -2.33 -7.65
N LEU A 76 -7.44 -1.51 -8.70
CA LEU A 76 -7.23 -1.94 -10.08
C LEU A 76 -5.78 -1.80 -10.51
N MET A 77 -5.31 -2.78 -11.28
CA MET A 77 -4.05 -2.72 -12.02
C MET A 77 -4.33 -2.58 -13.51
N PHE A 78 -3.62 -1.68 -14.18
CA PHE A 78 -3.73 -1.45 -15.61
C PHE A 78 -2.48 -1.96 -16.33
N LEU A 79 -2.68 -2.70 -17.42
CA LEU A 79 -1.60 -3.21 -18.26
C LEU A 79 -1.79 -2.65 -19.68
N GLY A 80 -0.69 -2.17 -20.27
CA GLY A 80 -0.67 -1.87 -21.71
C GLY A 80 -0.57 -3.17 -22.53
N ALA A 81 -0.77 -3.07 -23.84
CA ALA A 81 -0.78 -4.22 -24.76
C ALA A 81 0.48 -5.10 -24.70
N SER A 82 1.62 -4.56 -24.26
CA SER A 82 2.88 -5.30 -24.09
C SER A 82 2.99 -6.06 -22.76
N GLY A 83 2.00 -5.91 -21.87
CA GLY A 83 2.02 -6.36 -20.48
C GLY A 83 2.75 -5.41 -19.53
N LYS A 84 3.17 -4.23 -20.01
CA LYS A 84 3.78 -3.20 -19.15
C LYS A 84 2.71 -2.65 -18.20
N ASN A 85 3.04 -2.54 -16.92
CA ASN A 85 2.18 -1.88 -15.94
C ASN A 85 2.03 -0.39 -16.28
N LEU A 86 0.80 0.09 -16.35
CA LEU A 86 0.47 1.51 -16.50
C LEU A 86 0.21 2.09 -15.12
N THR A 87 1.05 3.03 -14.72
CA THR A 87 0.83 3.83 -13.51
C THR A 87 -0.25 4.88 -13.74
N PRO A 88 -0.89 5.43 -12.69
CA PRO A 88 -1.94 6.44 -12.88
C PRO A 88 -1.54 7.60 -13.83
N PRO A 89 -0.32 8.17 -13.79
CA PRO A 89 0.09 9.20 -14.75
C PRO A 89 0.11 8.75 -16.21
N GLU A 90 0.24 7.45 -16.48
CA GLU A 90 0.25 6.87 -17.84
C GLU A 90 -1.17 6.62 -18.37
N LEU A 91 -2.21 6.79 -17.55
CA LEU A 91 -3.61 6.71 -17.98
C LEU A 91 -4.09 8.04 -18.58
N PRO A 92 -5.02 8.00 -19.57
CA PRO A 92 -5.66 9.20 -20.09
C PRO A 92 -6.23 10.07 -18.96
N ALA A 93 -5.99 11.38 -19.02
CA ALA A 93 -6.28 12.26 -17.88
C ALA A 93 -7.75 12.21 -17.44
N GLY A 94 -8.70 12.20 -18.39
CA GLY A 94 -10.13 12.12 -18.09
C GLY A 94 -10.52 10.81 -17.39
N GLU A 95 -10.08 9.67 -17.93
CA GLU A 95 -10.34 8.35 -17.35
C GLU A 95 -9.71 8.21 -15.96
N ARG A 96 -8.48 8.70 -15.80
CA ARG A 96 -7.78 8.71 -14.51
C ARG A 96 -8.55 9.51 -13.47
N GLU A 97 -8.99 10.72 -13.79
CA GLU A 97 -9.73 11.54 -12.81
C GLU A 97 -11.09 10.93 -12.48
N ALA A 98 -11.80 10.36 -13.46
CA ALA A 98 -13.06 9.65 -13.21
C ALA A 98 -12.88 8.43 -12.30
N LEU A 99 -11.85 7.61 -12.56
CA LEU A 99 -11.48 6.47 -11.71
C LEU A 99 -11.14 6.93 -10.29
N LEU A 100 -10.25 7.92 -10.16
CA LEU A 100 -9.80 8.36 -8.85
C LEU A 100 -10.92 9.05 -8.06
N ALA A 101 -11.91 9.68 -8.70
CA ALA A 101 -13.08 10.19 -8.01
C ALA A 101 -13.90 9.07 -7.33
N LEU A 102 -14.00 7.89 -7.95
CA LEU A 102 -14.65 6.73 -7.33
C LEU A 102 -13.81 6.17 -6.17
N CYS A 103 -12.49 6.10 -6.35
CA CYS A 103 -11.56 5.72 -5.29
C CYS A 103 -11.59 6.69 -4.10
N ASP A 104 -11.74 7.99 -4.36
CA ASP A 104 -11.81 9.03 -3.33
C ASP A 104 -13.04 8.81 -2.43
N ILE A 105 -14.20 8.42 -2.99
CA ILE A 105 -15.40 8.07 -2.22
C ILE A 105 -15.14 6.86 -1.33
N ALA A 106 -14.59 5.78 -1.90
CA ALA A 106 -14.30 4.55 -1.14
C ALA A 106 -13.27 4.79 -0.02
N LEU A 107 -12.27 5.64 -0.27
CA LEU A 107 -11.28 6.02 0.74
C LEU A 107 -11.93 6.76 1.91
N CYS A 108 -12.84 7.71 1.65
CA CYS A 108 -13.53 8.42 2.72
C CYS A 108 -14.35 7.45 3.58
N GLN A 109 -15.11 6.55 2.95
CA GLN A 109 -15.88 5.52 3.65
C GLN A 109 -14.98 4.60 4.49
N ALA A 110 -13.84 4.18 3.95
CA ALA A 110 -12.89 3.34 4.68
C ALA A 110 -12.31 4.06 5.90
N VAL A 111 -11.93 5.33 5.75
CA VAL A 111 -11.38 6.15 6.85
C VAL A 111 -12.41 6.36 7.96
N GLU A 112 -13.66 6.64 7.61
CA GLU A 112 -14.76 6.77 8.57
C GLU A 112 -15.05 5.45 9.29
N ALA A 113 -15.15 4.34 8.55
CA ALA A 113 -15.42 3.02 9.12
C ALA A 113 -14.31 2.52 10.05
N LEU A 114 -13.05 2.81 9.72
CA LEU A 114 -11.90 2.45 10.55
C LEU A 114 -11.70 3.41 11.74
N GLY A 115 -12.31 4.59 11.73
CA GLY A 115 -12.20 5.58 12.80
C GLY A 115 -10.77 6.08 13.03
N VAL A 116 -9.95 6.17 11.98
CA VAL A 116 -8.53 6.51 12.11
C VAL A 116 -8.32 8.00 12.39
N SER A 117 -7.32 8.31 13.22
CA SER A 117 -6.91 9.69 13.51
C SER A 117 -5.88 10.24 12.51
N MET A 118 -5.18 9.36 11.80
CA MET A 118 -4.16 9.71 10.81
C MET A 118 -4.20 8.77 9.60
N VAL A 119 -4.03 9.33 8.41
CA VAL A 119 -3.80 8.61 7.15
C VAL A 119 -2.38 8.92 6.67
N ILE A 120 -1.58 7.88 6.43
CA ILE A 120 -0.23 8.01 5.90
C ILE A 120 -0.20 7.51 4.45
N GLY A 121 -0.08 8.42 3.50
CA GLY A 121 0.09 8.10 2.08
C GLY A 121 1.48 7.53 1.79
N VAL A 122 1.55 6.31 1.27
CA VAL A 122 2.81 5.71 0.81
C VAL A 122 3.13 6.22 -0.59
N GLY A 123 3.93 7.29 -0.64
CA GLY A 123 4.25 8.02 -1.87
C GLY A 123 3.32 9.21 -2.14
N ARG A 124 3.81 10.14 -2.96
CA ARG A 124 3.18 11.45 -3.19
C ARG A 124 1.76 11.38 -3.75
N VAL A 125 1.49 10.45 -4.66
CA VAL A 125 0.15 10.32 -5.27
C VAL A 125 -0.88 9.92 -4.22
N ALA A 126 -0.56 8.95 -3.37
CA ALA A 126 -1.46 8.49 -2.31
C ALA A 126 -1.70 9.61 -1.27
N GLU A 127 -0.64 10.29 -0.83
CA GLU A 127 -0.74 11.40 0.12
C GLU A 127 -1.62 12.54 -0.43
N GLN A 128 -1.32 13.01 -1.64
CA GLN A 128 -2.03 14.14 -2.24
C GLN A 128 -3.50 13.80 -2.51
N ARG A 129 -3.80 12.57 -2.95
CA ARG A 129 -5.18 12.13 -3.18
C ARG A 129 -5.95 12.00 -1.89
N ALA A 130 -5.38 11.35 -0.87
CA ALA A 130 -6.01 11.27 0.44
C ALA A 130 -6.30 12.66 1.02
N ARG A 131 -5.33 13.58 0.96
CA ARG A 131 -5.50 14.96 1.45
C ARG A 131 -6.63 15.68 0.73
N LYS A 132 -6.69 15.57 -0.60
CA LYS A 132 -7.74 16.17 -1.43
C LYS A 132 -9.12 15.58 -1.09
N ALA A 133 -9.25 14.25 -1.13
CA ALA A 133 -10.53 13.55 -0.95
C ALA A 133 -11.13 13.82 0.43
N LEU A 134 -10.32 13.64 1.49
CA LEU A 134 -10.77 13.77 2.87
C LEU A 134 -11.10 15.23 3.21
N SER A 135 -10.32 16.18 2.70
CA SER A 135 -10.65 17.61 2.84
C SER A 135 -11.93 17.98 2.10
N ALA A 136 -12.18 17.46 0.90
CA ALA A 136 -13.38 17.73 0.13
C ALA A 136 -14.64 17.13 0.79
N ALA A 137 -14.50 15.98 1.45
CA ALA A 137 -15.56 15.34 2.22
C ALA A 137 -15.76 15.94 3.63
N GLY A 138 -14.91 16.90 4.05
CA GLY A 138 -14.99 17.48 5.39
C GLY A 138 -14.56 16.54 6.53
N VAL A 139 -13.89 15.42 6.19
CA VAL A 139 -13.40 14.44 7.17
C VAL A 139 -12.20 15.02 7.90
N ARG A 140 -12.32 15.20 9.22
CA ARG A 140 -11.26 15.76 10.07
C ARG A 140 -10.26 14.68 10.48
N VAL A 141 -9.29 14.42 9.62
CA VAL A 141 -8.21 13.45 9.85
C VAL A 141 -6.87 14.04 9.42
N ARG A 142 -5.80 13.73 10.18
CA ARG A 142 -4.47 14.18 9.81
C ARG A 142 -3.96 13.36 8.61
N VAL A 143 -3.54 14.03 7.54
CA VAL A 143 -2.95 13.35 6.37
C VAL A 143 -1.48 13.68 6.27
N GLU A 144 -0.66 12.65 6.19
CA GLU A 144 0.81 12.71 6.09
C GLU A 144 1.31 11.75 5.02
N GLY A 145 2.60 11.82 4.70
CA GLY A 145 3.21 10.96 3.68
C GLY A 145 4.55 10.37 4.12
N ILE A 146 4.83 9.17 3.63
CA ILE A 146 6.16 8.56 3.65
C ILE A 146 6.63 8.28 2.21
N MET A 147 7.94 8.08 2.05
CA MET A 147 8.50 7.73 0.74
C MET A 147 7.95 6.38 0.28
N HIS A 148 7.67 6.23 -1.02
CA HIS A 148 7.31 4.92 -1.58
C HIS A 148 8.52 3.99 -1.67
N PRO A 149 8.40 2.69 -1.29
CA PRO A 149 9.51 1.71 -1.32
C PRO A 149 9.94 1.23 -2.72
N SER A 150 9.44 1.84 -3.79
CA SER A 150 9.61 1.30 -5.15
C SER A 150 11.07 1.34 -5.59
N PRO A 151 11.59 0.29 -6.26
CA PRO A 151 12.94 0.32 -6.82
C PRO A 151 13.10 1.37 -7.92
N ARG A 152 12.00 1.89 -8.49
CA ARG A 152 12.02 3.01 -9.45
C ARG A 152 12.46 4.33 -8.83
N ASN A 153 12.45 4.44 -7.50
CA ASN A 153 12.93 5.61 -6.78
C ASN A 153 14.39 5.40 -6.35
N PRO A 154 15.38 6.12 -6.92
CA PRO A 154 16.79 5.96 -6.57
C PRO A 154 17.09 6.18 -5.08
N ARG A 155 16.34 7.05 -4.40
CA ARG A 155 16.50 7.28 -2.95
C ARG A 155 16.08 6.06 -2.13
N ALA A 156 15.01 5.36 -2.54
CA ALA A 156 14.56 4.16 -1.85
C ALA A 156 15.59 3.02 -1.94
N ASN A 157 16.42 3.01 -2.99
CA ASN A 157 17.50 2.02 -3.14
C ASN A 157 18.72 2.30 -2.25
N LYS A 158 18.82 3.49 -1.65
CA LYS A 158 19.94 3.90 -0.80
C LYS A 158 19.65 3.78 0.71
N GLY A 159 18.51 3.20 1.08
CA GLY A 159 18.07 3.10 2.48
C GLY A 159 16.65 3.62 2.65
N TRP A 160 15.66 2.85 2.17
CA TRP A 160 14.25 3.21 2.35
C TRP A 160 13.79 3.05 3.79
N GLU A 161 14.23 1.99 4.48
CA GLU A 161 13.79 1.66 5.84
C GLU A 161 14.17 2.78 6.84
N GLU A 162 15.38 3.32 6.70
CA GLU A 162 15.91 4.40 7.55
C GLU A 162 15.10 5.68 7.37
N VAL A 163 14.79 6.04 6.11
CA VAL A 163 13.99 7.24 5.83
C VAL A 163 12.54 7.07 6.27
N ALA A 164 11.96 5.87 6.09
CA ALA A 164 10.62 5.57 6.56
C ALA A 164 10.56 5.64 8.09
N ARG A 165 11.52 5.02 8.80
CA ARG A 165 11.63 5.07 10.27
C ARG A 165 11.71 6.50 10.78
N ALA A 166 12.63 7.30 10.26
CA ALA A 166 12.80 8.69 10.70
C ALA A 166 11.51 9.50 10.51
N LYS A 167 10.78 9.28 9.41
CA LYS A 167 9.51 9.96 9.19
C LYS A 167 8.42 9.48 10.14
N LEU A 168 8.32 8.18 10.41
CA LEU A 168 7.35 7.65 11.38
C LEU A 168 7.65 8.12 12.81
N GLU A 169 8.92 8.32 13.16
CA GLU A 169 9.36 8.91 14.42
C GLU A 169 8.94 10.38 14.54
N GLU A 170 9.20 11.18 13.50
CA GLU A 170 8.76 12.58 13.40
C GLU A 170 7.24 12.71 13.54
N LEU A 171 6.49 11.75 13.00
CA LEU A 171 5.03 11.71 13.11
C LEU A 171 4.53 11.24 14.48
N GLY A 172 5.42 10.72 15.33
CA GLY A 172 5.10 10.22 16.68
C GLY A 172 4.35 8.88 16.68
N VAL A 173 4.39 8.11 15.60
CA VAL A 173 3.63 6.86 15.45
C VAL A 173 4.44 5.60 15.74
N LEU A 174 5.76 5.70 15.91
CA LEU A 174 6.60 4.53 16.27
C LEU A 174 6.22 3.92 17.62
N SER A 175 5.69 4.72 18.55
CA SER A 175 5.21 4.25 19.85
C SER A 175 4.05 3.26 19.73
N LEU A 176 3.24 3.34 18.67
CA LEU A 176 2.14 2.41 18.39
C LEU A 176 2.63 1.06 17.84
N LEU A 177 3.90 0.97 17.46
CA LEU A 177 4.47 -0.14 16.68
C LEU A 177 5.62 -0.85 17.42
N ASN A 178 5.95 -0.43 18.65
CA ASN A 178 7.03 -1.01 19.43
C ASN A 178 6.51 -1.94 20.52
N LYS A 179 7.23 -3.04 20.75
CA LYS A 179 6.92 -4.05 21.78
C LYS A 179 7.08 -3.50 23.20
N ASP A 180 7.93 -2.50 23.39
CA ASP A 180 8.29 -1.99 24.72
C ASP A 180 7.22 -1.08 25.36
N ASN A 181 6.09 -0.84 24.68
CA ASN A 181 4.96 -0.05 25.18
C ASN A 181 3.77 -0.91 25.64
N LEU A 182 3.95 -2.23 25.76
CA LEU A 182 3.00 -3.19 26.34
C LEU A 182 3.37 -3.54 27.78
#